data_AF-A0A843JKZ3-F1
#
_entry.id   AF-A0A843JKZ3-F1
#
_cell.length_a   1.000
_cell.length_b   1.000
_cell.length_c   1.000
_cell.angle_alpha   90.00
_cell.angle_beta   90.00
_cell.angle_gamma   90.00
#
_symmetry.space_group_name_H-M   'P 1'
#
loop_
_entity.id
_entity.type
_entity.pdbx_description
1 polymer ?
#
loop_
_entity_poly.entity_id
_entity_poly.type
_entity_poly.pdbx_seq_one_letter_code
_entity_poly.pdbx_strand_id
1 'polypeptide(L)'
;MADEKKERRDGPKHDSYRKGDRPYKKDGPKDRKGGPRDRKPYGDRKDFKGKPRRDSGDRNDRRERDGKKREGGFRKDRKDYGDRPRREGGFKDRRSDGRKEFHREERPRREESPEPRKLLLPQDASRLLYRGIDCQINGNDDLAMIMFLHGSVMMSEGCENNADRILKAVGKNEFTSLRTRIGPQCSEDALIEYDYLCIRRDGSYDRAFFDSEYSKQNTHAIYRKICLEEVDGDDPIIDIFASRYPDDDKKVMKGLDLLRRKKDSVSAESHLTRIEDSIKLKQSIYVMFTRAMNGDARAVQELKQNSKKVPEAAFFSEFLAARAEGNGIGWLRAKYPQYKDLIISRQGEFKIQDDPFGMYLKAKNLEMKKEEYMSVMMNAARAGCPEAIDELSGKMFRNDVRKCLAGIHLKNNDLPNLIIVYQAGLDDMYYLDQYCGGDQDKILEVGKELGKQSVAKEIDWLKDHYDKGMEFCRQALVDKSTDDFYRSKKMIYTLHDIGADREAAELYFEMEGDPEVPSVKWLKKVCGDEDVKEFVRRHFEERDDIATFDSIFEDDGYERRPKRSSGRPNKSFGRQRR
;
A
#
# COMPACT_ATOMS: atom_id res chain seq x y z
N MET A 1 64.67 14.23 -46.58
CA MET A 1 64.53 14.28 -48.04
C MET A 1 63.13 14.85 -48.28
N ALA A 2 63.00 16.15 -48.58
CA ALA A 2 63.13 16.74 -49.94
C ALA A 2 61.96 16.26 -50.83
N ASP A 3 61.10 17.10 -51.43
CA ASP A 3 60.99 18.58 -51.50
C ASP A 3 59.49 18.98 -51.34
N GLU A 4 59.14 20.10 -50.73
CA GLU A 4 58.91 21.41 -51.39
C GLU A 4 58.35 21.38 -52.84
N LYS A 5 57.27 22.16 -53.05
CA LYS A 5 57.04 23.19 -54.10
C LYS A 5 55.52 23.36 -54.32
N LYS A 6 54.94 24.56 -54.46
CA LYS A 6 55.48 25.93 -54.41
C LYS A 6 54.31 26.95 -54.37
N GLU A 7 54.49 28.04 -53.61
CA GLU A 7 54.20 29.45 -54.01
C GLU A 7 52.74 29.88 -54.32
N ARG A 8 52.30 31.15 -54.13
CA ARG A 8 52.96 32.40 -53.65
C ARG A 8 51.89 33.47 -53.32
N ARG A 9 52.28 34.43 -52.46
CA ARG A 9 51.93 35.88 -52.51
C ARG A 9 50.45 36.27 -52.29
N ASP A 10 50.11 37.47 -51.84
CA ASP A 10 50.91 38.65 -51.43
C ASP A 10 50.27 39.34 -50.20
N GLY A 11 50.98 40.32 -49.64
CA GLY A 11 50.68 40.98 -48.36
C GLY A 11 49.62 42.10 -48.35
N PRO A 12 49.68 43.02 -47.36
CA PRO A 12 48.52 43.55 -46.66
C PRO A 12 48.07 44.97 -47.06
N LYS A 13 46.85 45.37 -46.66
CA LYS A 13 46.44 46.79 -46.61
C LYS A 13 45.61 47.16 -45.37
N HIS A 14 45.92 48.36 -44.88
CA HIS A 14 45.32 49.10 -43.78
C HIS A 14 44.29 50.11 -44.33
N ASP A 15 43.43 50.68 -43.46
CA ASP A 15 42.70 51.96 -43.65
C ASP A 15 41.63 52.06 -44.78
N SER A 16 40.58 52.91 -44.72
CA SER A 16 39.96 53.71 -43.65
C SER A 16 38.66 54.39 -44.15
N TYR A 17 37.81 54.91 -43.24
CA TYR A 17 36.73 55.93 -43.47
C TYR A 17 35.57 55.63 -44.47
N ARG A 18 34.45 56.38 -44.59
CA ARG A 18 33.54 57.13 -43.66
C ARG A 18 32.45 57.87 -44.48
N LYS A 19 31.17 57.77 -44.11
CA LYS A 19 30.00 58.71 -44.28
C LYS A 19 28.71 57.86 -44.25
N GLY A 20 27.70 58.14 -43.42
CA GLY A 20 26.68 59.20 -43.53
C GLY A 20 25.31 58.47 -43.54
N ASP A 21 24.20 58.91 -42.95
CA ASP A 21 23.89 60.14 -42.21
C ASP A 21 22.94 59.86 -41.03
N ARG A 22 22.81 60.81 -40.10
CA ARG A 22 21.72 60.92 -39.11
C ARG A 22 20.79 62.06 -39.55
N PRO A 23 19.47 61.96 -39.36
CA PRO A 23 18.85 62.44 -38.09
C PRO A 23 17.61 61.62 -37.66
N TYR A 24 16.97 61.75 -36.49
CA TYR A 24 17.19 62.49 -35.22
C TYR A 24 16.45 61.65 -34.13
N LYS A 25 16.98 61.48 -32.91
CA LYS A 25 16.59 62.19 -31.65
C LYS A 25 15.13 61.95 -31.19
N LYS A 26 14.78 61.85 -29.90
CA LYS A 26 15.43 62.07 -28.57
C LYS A 26 14.49 61.45 -27.50
N ASP A 27 14.81 61.29 -26.21
CA ASP A 27 15.95 61.66 -25.36
C ASP A 27 16.09 60.60 -24.24
N GLY A 28 17.27 60.50 -23.61
CA GLY A 28 17.46 59.80 -22.32
C GLY A 28 17.17 60.74 -21.14
N PRO A 29 17.85 60.64 -19.96
CA PRO A 29 19.15 59.96 -19.72
C PRO A 29 19.20 59.08 -18.43
N LYS A 30 20.09 58.06 -18.35
CA LYS A 30 21.34 57.97 -17.51
C LYS A 30 21.14 57.88 -15.99
N ASP A 31 22.00 57.26 -15.17
CA ASP A 31 23.30 56.57 -15.32
C ASP A 31 23.39 55.46 -14.21
N ARG A 32 24.02 54.27 -14.43
CA ARG A 32 25.37 53.85 -13.96
C ARG A 32 25.71 54.15 -12.47
N LYS A 33 26.42 53.32 -11.69
CA LYS A 33 26.99 51.94 -11.77
C LYS A 33 27.59 51.58 -10.38
N GLY A 34 27.69 50.29 -10.02
CA GLY A 34 28.75 49.76 -9.13
C GLY A 34 28.36 49.34 -7.69
N GLY A 35 28.87 48.18 -7.25
CA GLY A 35 29.12 47.84 -5.82
C GLY A 35 30.62 48.00 -5.50
N PRO A 36 31.23 47.29 -4.51
CA PRO A 36 30.69 46.24 -3.62
C PRO A 36 31.20 46.29 -2.13
N ARG A 37 30.85 45.25 -1.34
CA ARG A 37 31.49 44.72 -0.10
C ARG A 37 31.28 45.39 1.29
N ASP A 38 31.36 44.49 2.28
CA ASP A 38 31.87 44.58 3.67
C ASP A 38 30.94 44.79 4.92
N ARG A 39 31.05 43.76 5.81
CA ARG A 39 31.08 43.74 7.29
C ARG A 39 29.86 44.08 8.17
N LYS A 40 29.59 43.16 9.12
CA LYS A 40 28.79 43.35 10.36
C LYS A 40 29.56 44.20 11.39
N PRO A 41 28.92 44.74 12.46
CA PRO A 41 29.00 44.03 13.76
C PRO A 41 27.76 44.17 14.70
N TYR A 42 27.94 43.57 15.89
CA TYR A 42 27.07 43.38 17.06
C TYR A 42 26.20 44.56 17.59
N GLY A 43 24.95 44.20 17.96
CA GLY A 43 24.27 44.37 19.26
C GLY A 43 24.39 45.63 20.14
N ASP A 44 23.25 46.02 20.75
CA ASP A 44 23.15 46.07 22.22
C ASP A 44 21.71 45.94 22.75
N ARG A 45 21.56 45.67 24.06
CA ARG A 45 20.30 45.58 24.82
C ARG A 45 19.80 46.96 25.25
N LYS A 46 18.47 47.09 25.40
CA LYS A 46 17.83 47.35 26.73
C LYS A 46 16.30 47.26 26.68
N ASP A 47 15.77 46.55 27.67
CA ASP A 47 14.54 46.80 28.42
C ASP A 47 13.31 47.36 27.70
N PHE A 48 12.21 46.58 27.66
CA PHE A 48 10.99 46.96 28.39
C PHE A 48 10.08 45.74 28.65
N LYS A 49 9.37 45.76 29.78
CA LYS A 49 8.45 44.70 30.24
C LYS A 49 7.14 44.73 29.44
N GLY A 50 6.51 43.57 29.27
CA GLY A 50 5.05 43.49 29.03
C GLY A 50 4.60 42.81 27.73
N LYS A 51 4.19 41.55 27.87
CA LYS A 51 3.12 40.93 27.06
C LYS A 51 1.83 40.95 27.90
N PRO A 52 0.62 40.68 27.34
CA PRO A 52 0.21 40.70 25.93
C PRO A 52 -1.20 41.31 25.68
N ARG A 53 -1.58 41.54 24.41
CA ARG A 53 -2.68 40.82 23.70
C ARG A 53 -3.04 41.47 22.37
N ARG A 54 -3.45 40.62 21.40
CA ARG A 54 -4.42 40.85 20.30
C ARG A 54 -4.24 42.13 19.47
N ASP A 55 -3.98 42.08 18.17
CA ASP A 55 -4.79 41.39 17.16
C ASP A 55 -3.99 41.07 15.88
N SER A 56 -4.47 40.05 15.15
CA SER A 56 -4.14 39.81 13.74
C SER A 56 -5.25 38.98 13.14
N GLY A 57 -6.27 39.66 12.60
CA GLY A 57 -7.05 39.06 11.53
C GLY A 57 -6.36 39.33 10.20
N ASP A 58 -6.46 38.41 9.25
CA ASP A 58 -6.88 38.83 7.92
C ASP A 58 -7.48 37.68 7.10
N ARG A 59 -8.45 38.06 6.25
CA ARG A 59 -9.06 37.36 5.08
C ARG A 59 -9.51 35.90 5.23
N ASN A 60 -10.81 35.60 5.13
CA ASN A 60 -11.71 35.69 3.97
C ASN A 60 -11.39 34.70 2.83
N ASP A 61 -12.31 33.77 2.62
CA ASP A 61 -12.84 33.51 1.28
C ASP A 61 -14.26 32.92 1.35
N ARG A 62 -15.10 33.30 0.38
CA ARG A 62 -16.46 32.80 0.01
C ARG A 62 -17.66 33.78 0.14
N ARG A 63 -17.78 34.61 -0.89
CA ARG A 63 -19.02 34.82 -1.66
C ARG A 63 -19.23 33.60 -2.60
N GLU A 64 -20.39 33.23 -3.12
CA GLU A 64 -21.78 33.69 -2.99
C GLU A 64 -22.71 32.58 -3.51
N ARG A 65 -23.86 32.31 -2.86
CA ARG A 65 -25.12 31.98 -3.54
C ARG A 65 -26.31 32.02 -2.59
N ASP A 66 -27.14 33.06 -2.73
CA ASP A 66 -28.48 33.14 -2.15
C ASP A 66 -29.45 32.13 -2.80
N GLY A 67 -30.53 31.70 -2.14
CA GLY A 67 -30.90 31.94 -0.73
C GLY A 67 -32.38 31.64 -0.42
N LYS A 68 -32.76 31.78 0.86
CA LYS A 68 -34.13 31.96 1.43
C LYS A 68 -35.13 30.79 1.23
N LYS A 69 -35.90 30.33 2.22
CA LYS A 69 -36.37 30.85 3.53
C LYS A 69 -36.68 29.65 4.47
N ARG A 70 -36.20 29.63 5.73
CA ARG A 70 -36.98 29.85 6.99
C ARG A 70 -37.86 28.67 7.47
N GLU A 71 -37.94 28.29 8.75
CA GLU A 71 -37.16 28.56 10.00
C GLU A 71 -36.94 27.21 10.74
N GLY A 72 -36.26 27.04 11.90
CA GLY A 72 -35.71 27.99 12.87
C GLY A 72 -35.07 27.27 14.07
N GLY A 73 -35.01 27.93 15.25
CA GLY A 73 -34.77 27.28 16.56
C GLY A 73 -33.31 27.03 16.97
N PHE A 74 -32.64 28.02 17.56
CA PHE A 74 -31.38 27.82 18.31
C PHE A 74 -31.66 27.37 19.75
N ARG A 75 -30.90 26.40 20.28
CA ARG A 75 -29.85 26.62 21.31
C ARG A 75 -29.21 25.32 21.79
N LYS A 76 -27.87 25.30 21.83
CA LYS A 76 -27.10 24.46 22.77
C LYS A 76 -27.21 25.10 24.16
N ASP A 77 -27.06 24.31 25.21
CA ASP A 77 -26.18 24.69 26.31
C ASP A 77 -25.54 23.46 26.98
N ARG A 78 -24.35 23.67 27.56
CA ARG A 78 -23.46 22.66 28.16
C ARG A 78 -22.80 23.33 29.37
N LYS A 79 -22.83 22.69 30.55
CA LYS A 79 -22.08 23.00 31.79
C LYS A 79 -22.70 22.20 32.96
N ASP A 80 -22.07 21.95 34.10
CA ASP A 80 -20.66 21.69 34.48
C ASP A 80 -20.66 21.45 36.01
N TYR A 81 -19.83 20.53 36.52
CA TYR A 81 -19.71 20.17 37.95
C TYR A 81 -21.03 19.67 38.61
N GLY A 82 -21.04 18.83 39.65
CA GLY A 82 -19.96 18.12 40.33
C GLY A 82 -20.28 18.00 41.82
N ASP A 83 -20.68 16.81 42.29
CA ASP A 83 -20.65 16.49 43.72
C ASP A 83 -20.74 14.98 44.00
N ARG A 84 -20.09 14.52 45.07
CA ARG A 84 -20.21 13.18 45.66
C ARG A 84 -20.90 13.29 47.02
N PRO A 85 -21.67 12.27 47.42
CA PRO A 85 -21.42 11.70 48.75
C PRO A 85 -20.93 10.24 48.73
N ARG A 86 -20.44 9.77 49.89
CA ARG A 86 -19.91 8.42 50.13
C ARG A 86 -20.98 7.48 50.71
N ARG A 87 -21.06 6.28 50.13
CA ARG A 87 -20.94 4.94 50.78
C ARG A 87 -21.47 4.73 52.22
N GLU A 88 -22.52 3.91 52.33
CA GLU A 88 -22.81 2.91 53.40
C GLU A 88 -23.63 1.78 52.71
N GLY A 89 -23.25 0.48 52.81
CA GLY A 89 -23.82 -0.52 53.73
C GLY A 89 -25.19 -1.06 53.23
N GLY A 90 -25.52 -2.35 53.07
CA GLY A 90 -24.88 -3.66 53.28
C GLY A 90 -25.97 -4.77 53.35
N PHE A 91 -25.61 -6.06 53.23
CA PHE A 91 -26.48 -7.29 53.31
C PHE A 91 -27.33 -7.62 52.04
N LYS A 92 -27.04 -8.72 51.30
CA LYS A 92 -27.38 -10.18 51.46
C LYS A 92 -28.80 -10.51 50.93
N ASP A 93 -29.08 -11.58 50.18
CA ASP A 93 -28.46 -12.92 50.02
C ASP A 93 -28.45 -13.41 48.53
N ARG A 94 -27.42 -14.14 48.03
CA ARG A 94 -27.32 -15.62 47.77
C ARG A 94 -28.45 -16.21 46.87
N ARG A 95 -28.21 -17.05 45.85
CA ARG A 95 -27.07 -17.95 45.48
C ARG A 95 -27.13 -18.37 43.99
N SER A 96 -25.97 -18.77 43.43
CA SER A 96 -25.64 -19.96 42.59
C SER A 96 -26.70 -20.67 41.70
N ASP A 97 -26.37 -21.32 40.57
CA ASP A 97 -25.07 -21.61 39.90
C ASP A 97 -25.28 -21.97 38.41
N GLY A 98 -24.22 -22.08 37.61
CA GLY A 98 -24.33 -22.60 36.22
C GLY A 98 -23.28 -22.13 35.21
N ARG A 99 -21.98 -22.31 35.49
CA ARG A 99 -20.91 -22.03 34.53
C ARG A 99 -20.90 -23.05 33.39
N LYS A 100 -20.74 -22.58 32.14
CA LYS A 100 -20.21 -23.41 31.05
C LYS A 100 -18.69 -23.52 31.18
N GLU A 101 -18.18 -24.74 31.11
CA GLU A 101 -16.75 -25.01 31.10
C GLU A 101 -16.16 -24.61 29.75
N PHE A 102 -15.11 -23.80 29.78
CA PHE A 102 -14.17 -23.70 28.66
C PHE A 102 -13.01 -24.64 28.96
N HIS A 103 -12.79 -25.62 28.08
CA HIS A 103 -11.58 -26.42 28.11
C HIS A 103 -10.36 -25.48 28.04
N ARG A 104 -9.64 -25.40 29.15
CA ARG A 104 -8.37 -24.70 29.24
C ARG A 104 -7.30 -25.65 28.73
N GLU A 105 -6.95 -25.53 27.45
CA GLU A 105 -5.75 -26.17 26.92
C GLU A 105 -4.57 -25.86 27.84
N GLU A 106 -3.92 -26.91 28.35
CA GLU A 106 -2.74 -26.77 29.18
C GLU A 106 -1.63 -26.19 28.31
N ARG A 107 -1.22 -24.96 28.61
CA ARG A 107 -0.02 -24.40 27.98
C ARG A 107 1.15 -25.31 28.30
N PRO A 108 1.94 -25.77 27.31
CA PRO A 108 3.14 -26.54 27.59
C PRO A 108 4.05 -25.75 28.54
N ARG A 109 4.76 -26.49 29.41
CA ARG A 109 5.70 -25.90 30.37
C ARG A 109 6.67 -24.97 29.65
N ARG A 110 7.02 -23.87 30.32
CA ARG A 110 8.12 -23.00 29.89
C ARG A 110 9.44 -23.78 29.97
N GLU A 111 9.81 -24.40 28.87
CA GLU A 111 11.19 -24.71 28.54
C GLU A 111 11.67 -23.65 27.55
N GLU A 112 12.89 -23.18 27.78
CA GLU A 112 13.61 -22.13 27.05
C GLU A 112 12.98 -20.71 27.06
N SER A 113 13.80 -19.74 27.47
CA SER A 113 13.49 -18.33 27.33
C SER A 113 13.44 -17.99 25.84
N PRO A 114 12.30 -17.52 25.28
CA PRO A 114 12.28 -17.15 23.87
C PRO A 114 13.26 -16.01 23.64
N GLU A 115 14.06 -16.11 22.58
CA GLU A 115 14.97 -15.04 22.16
C GLU A 115 14.22 -13.69 22.14
N PRO A 116 14.87 -12.59 22.57
CA PRO A 116 14.23 -11.28 22.59
C PRO A 116 13.88 -10.87 21.16
N ARG A 117 12.60 -11.01 20.79
CA ARG A 117 12.07 -10.65 19.47
C ARG A 117 12.53 -9.24 19.11
N LYS A 118 13.38 -9.13 18.07
CA LYS A 118 13.88 -7.84 17.58
C LYS A 118 12.71 -6.93 17.24
N LEU A 119 12.78 -5.68 17.69
CA LEU A 119 11.80 -4.64 17.40
C LEU A 119 11.64 -4.45 15.89
N LEU A 120 10.40 -4.49 15.40
CA LEU A 120 10.08 -4.16 14.01
C LEU A 120 10.09 -2.64 13.82
N LEU A 121 11.24 -2.12 13.40
CA LEU A 121 11.48 -0.70 13.19
C LEU A 121 10.90 -0.20 11.84
N PRO A 122 10.35 1.02 11.77
CA PRO A 122 10.00 1.66 10.50
C PRO A 122 11.23 1.87 9.60
N GLN A 123 11.10 1.55 8.32
CA GLN A 123 12.11 1.80 7.28
C GLN A 123 12.08 3.24 6.73
N ASP A 124 11.73 4.22 7.57
CA ASP A 124 11.53 5.62 7.18
C ASP A 124 11.97 6.54 8.33
N ALA A 125 12.95 7.40 8.05
CA ALA A 125 13.58 8.26 9.06
C ALA A 125 12.62 9.28 9.69
N SER A 126 11.58 9.71 8.97
CA SER A 126 10.56 10.60 9.53
C SER A 126 9.64 9.84 10.48
N ARG A 127 9.27 8.60 10.13
CA ARG A 127 8.48 7.73 11.02
C ARG A 127 9.25 7.33 12.27
N LEU A 128 10.56 7.09 12.15
CA LEU A 128 11.46 6.87 13.28
C LEU A 128 11.53 8.11 14.20
N LEU A 129 11.68 9.31 13.62
CA LEU A 129 11.68 10.57 14.39
C LEU A 129 10.39 10.75 15.20
N TYR A 130 9.22 10.64 14.56
CA TYR A 130 7.94 10.82 15.26
C TYR A 130 7.72 9.77 16.35
N ARG A 131 7.97 8.49 16.06
CA ARG A 131 7.84 7.42 17.07
C ARG A 131 8.84 7.57 18.22
N GLY A 132 10.06 8.01 17.96
CA GLY A 132 11.04 8.29 19.02
C GLY A 132 10.57 9.43 19.94
N ILE A 133 9.99 10.50 19.38
CA ILE A 133 9.37 11.58 20.15
C ILE A 133 8.20 11.07 20.99
N ASP A 134 7.32 10.24 20.42
CA ASP A 134 6.20 9.63 21.17
C ASP A 134 6.72 8.73 22.32
N CYS A 135 7.78 7.94 22.09
CA CYS A 135 8.38 7.11 23.13
C CYS A 135 8.95 7.95 24.28
N GLN A 136 9.67 9.04 23.95
CA GLN A 136 10.23 9.97 24.94
C GLN A 136 9.14 10.71 25.73
N ILE A 137 8.06 11.16 25.08
CA ILE A 137 6.91 11.78 25.76
C ILE A 137 6.25 10.81 26.76
N ASN A 138 6.22 9.52 26.43
CA ASN A 138 5.73 8.46 27.32
C ASN A 138 6.78 7.94 28.33
N GLY A 139 7.94 8.60 28.45
CA GLY A 139 8.99 8.26 29.43
C GLY A 139 9.81 7.02 29.10
N ASN A 140 9.79 6.55 27.85
CA ASN A 140 10.56 5.39 27.38
C ASN A 140 11.77 5.84 26.56
N ASP A 141 12.76 6.42 27.24
CA ASP A 141 13.96 7.00 26.62
C ASP A 141 14.88 5.95 25.96
N ASP A 142 14.95 4.71 26.47
CA ASP A 142 15.72 3.63 25.84
C ASP A 142 15.13 3.26 24.47
N LEU A 143 13.79 3.15 24.36
CA LEU A 143 13.12 2.91 23.07
C LEU A 143 13.20 4.13 22.14
N ALA A 144 13.12 5.35 22.70
CA ALA A 144 13.31 6.57 21.94
C ALA A 144 14.73 6.64 21.34
N MET A 145 15.75 6.31 22.13
CA MET A 145 17.14 6.24 21.70
C MET A 145 17.32 5.26 20.52
N ILE A 146 16.79 4.04 20.62
CA ILE A 146 16.85 3.05 19.51
C ILE A 146 16.24 3.65 18.22
N MET A 147 15.06 4.26 18.30
CA MET A 147 14.40 4.89 17.14
C MET A 147 15.23 6.03 16.55
N PHE A 148 15.84 6.86 17.40
CA PHE A 148 16.67 7.99 16.95
C PHE A 148 18.01 7.54 16.35
N LEU A 149 18.69 6.54 16.91
CA LEU A 149 19.94 6.03 16.34
C LEU A 149 19.71 5.47 14.93
N HIS A 150 18.72 4.60 14.76
CA HIS A 150 18.35 4.06 13.45
C HIS A 150 17.95 5.17 12.46
N GLY A 151 17.24 6.20 12.91
CA GLY A 151 16.89 7.34 12.05
C GLY A 151 18.09 8.22 11.70
N SER A 152 19.10 8.31 12.57
CA SER A 152 20.33 9.07 12.33
C SER A 152 21.26 8.37 11.33
N VAL A 153 21.33 7.04 11.34
CA VAL A 153 21.97 6.22 10.29
C VAL A 153 21.37 6.51 8.91
N MET A 154 20.06 6.81 8.84
CA MET A 154 19.37 7.27 7.63
C MET A 154 19.58 8.77 7.31
N MET A 155 20.58 9.41 7.92
CA MET A 155 20.96 10.83 7.73
C MET A 155 19.90 11.84 8.21
N SER A 156 19.04 11.47 9.16
CA SER A 156 18.09 12.41 9.78
C SER A 156 18.76 13.22 10.88
N GLU A 157 19.07 14.48 10.58
CA GLU A 157 19.58 15.45 11.56
C GLU A 157 18.59 15.66 12.71
N GLY A 158 17.28 15.51 12.47
CA GLY A 158 16.26 15.52 13.52
C GLY A 158 16.45 14.35 14.50
N CYS A 159 16.83 13.17 14.03
CA CYS A 159 17.08 12.03 14.89
C CYS A 159 18.43 12.17 15.62
N GLU A 160 19.50 12.56 14.92
CA GLU A 160 20.83 12.80 15.53
C GLU A 160 20.71 13.76 16.73
N ASN A 161 20.01 14.89 16.55
CA ASN A 161 19.82 15.91 17.58
C ASN A 161 18.96 15.47 18.78
N ASN A 162 18.08 14.47 18.63
CA ASN A 162 17.28 13.95 19.75
C ASN A 162 18.03 12.84 20.50
N ALA A 163 18.76 11.95 19.81
CA ALA A 163 19.69 11.00 20.44
C ALA A 163 20.76 11.74 21.26
N ASP A 164 21.38 12.76 20.67
CA ASP A 164 22.36 13.62 21.34
C ASP A 164 21.79 14.33 22.59
N ARG A 165 20.49 14.68 22.58
CA ARG A 165 19.81 15.26 23.75
C ARG A 165 19.59 14.24 24.87
N ILE A 166 19.25 13.00 24.55
CA ILE A 166 19.13 11.92 25.56
C ILE A 166 20.50 11.66 26.18
N LEU A 167 21.57 11.53 25.37
CA LEU A 167 22.94 11.39 25.89
C LEU A 167 23.34 12.54 26.80
N LYS A 168 22.95 13.78 26.47
CA LYS A 168 23.18 14.95 27.34
C LYS A 168 22.48 14.84 28.69
N ALA A 169 21.26 14.29 28.73
CA ALA A 169 20.48 14.14 29.96
C ALA A 169 20.98 12.98 30.84
N VAL A 170 21.38 11.87 30.21
CA VAL A 170 21.93 10.67 30.86
C VAL A 170 23.33 10.94 31.45
N GLY A 171 24.17 11.69 30.73
CA GLY A 171 25.50 12.08 31.20
C GLY A 171 26.58 11.00 30.98
N LYS A 172 27.84 11.45 30.91
CA LYS A 172 28.97 10.64 30.40
C LYS A 172 29.25 9.35 31.20
N ASN A 173 28.99 9.37 32.50
CA ASN A 173 29.23 8.23 33.39
C ASN A 173 28.27 7.05 33.11
N GLU A 174 27.13 7.30 32.46
CA GLU A 174 26.09 6.30 32.19
C GLU A 174 26.06 5.84 30.71
N PHE A 175 27.00 6.30 29.88
CA PHE A 175 27.05 5.93 28.46
C PHE A 175 27.20 4.42 28.25
N THR A 176 28.07 3.75 29.01
CA THR A 176 28.26 2.30 28.93
C THR A 176 27.00 1.54 29.39
N SER A 177 26.38 1.98 30.48
CA SER A 177 25.11 1.43 31.00
C SER A 177 24.01 1.50 29.95
N LEU A 178 23.79 2.68 29.34
CA LEU A 178 22.77 2.89 28.32
C LEU A 178 23.06 2.07 27.05
N ARG A 179 24.32 2.04 26.57
CA ARG A 179 24.74 1.23 25.42
C ARG A 179 24.37 -0.25 25.61
N THR A 180 24.56 -0.76 26.82
CA THR A 180 24.30 -2.16 27.17
C THR A 180 22.80 -2.47 27.18
N ARG A 181 21.95 -1.54 27.62
CA ARG A 181 20.49 -1.71 27.61
C ARG A 181 19.89 -1.68 26.20
N ILE A 182 20.33 -0.74 25.35
CA ILE A 182 19.76 -0.59 23.99
C ILE A 182 20.36 -1.55 22.97
N GLY A 183 21.62 -1.99 23.18
CA GLY A 183 22.41 -2.73 22.20
C GLY A 183 21.75 -3.98 21.60
N PRO A 184 21.04 -4.84 22.36
CA PRO A 184 20.34 -6.01 21.81
C PRO A 184 19.25 -5.71 20.77
N GLN A 185 18.84 -4.45 20.65
CA GLN A 185 17.80 -3.98 19.72
C GLN A 185 18.31 -3.04 18.62
N CYS A 186 19.60 -2.67 18.65
CA CYS A 186 20.24 -1.82 17.64
C CYS A 186 20.88 -2.65 16.51
N SER A 187 20.99 -2.08 15.32
CA SER A 187 21.95 -2.56 14.30
C SER A 187 23.37 -2.12 14.61
N GLU A 188 24.35 -2.74 13.94
CA GLU A 188 25.77 -2.34 14.03
C GLU A 188 25.97 -0.86 13.70
N ASP A 189 25.38 -0.37 12.59
CA ASP A 189 25.40 1.05 12.24
C ASP A 189 24.76 1.96 13.32
N ALA A 190 23.71 1.51 13.99
CA ALA A 190 23.09 2.26 15.08
C ALA A 190 23.95 2.27 16.36
N LEU A 191 24.81 1.26 16.56
CA LEU A 191 25.82 1.25 17.62
C LEU A 191 27.04 2.11 17.27
N ILE A 192 27.50 2.08 16.01
CA ILE A 192 28.52 3.00 15.48
C ILE A 192 28.06 4.46 15.65
N GLU A 193 26.79 4.73 15.34
CA GLU A 193 26.15 6.03 15.55
C GLU A 193 26.16 6.46 17.02
N TYR A 194 25.80 5.55 17.93
CA TYR A 194 25.80 5.80 19.37
C TYR A 194 27.21 6.12 19.88
N ASP A 195 28.21 5.31 19.48
CA ASP A 195 29.60 5.49 19.89
C ASP A 195 30.17 6.81 19.34
N TYR A 196 29.86 7.17 18.08
CA TYR A 196 30.19 8.49 17.51
C TYR A 196 29.63 9.66 18.34
N LEU A 197 28.37 9.59 18.78
CA LEU A 197 27.77 10.62 19.63
C LEU A 197 28.40 10.67 21.02
N CYS A 198 28.81 9.52 21.57
CA CYS A 198 29.53 9.46 22.85
C CYS A 198 30.94 10.05 22.74
N ILE A 199 31.72 9.68 21.70
CA ILE A 199 33.07 10.22 21.41
C ILE A 199 33.03 11.75 21.28
N ARG A 200 32.02 12.30 20.58
CA ARG A 200 31.82 13.77 20.47
C ARG A 200 31.54 14.48 21.79
N ARG A 201 31.10 13.75 22.81
CA ARG A 201 30.75 14.28 24.15
C ARG A 201 31.83 14.05 25.18
N ASP A 202 32.57 12.96 25.06
CA ASP A 202 33.67 12.60 25.95
C ASP A 202 34.77 11.89 25.16
N GLY A 203 35.91 12.57 24.96
CA GLY A 203 37.07 12.01 24.28
C GLY A 203 37.76 10.86 25.04
N SER A 204 37.34 10.56 26.27
CA SER A 204 37.78 9.38 27.05
C SER A 204 36.84 8.17 26.95
N TYR A 205 35.78 8.25 26.15
CA TYR A 205 34.87 7.13 25.89
C TYR A 205 35.58 5.97 25.16
N ASP A 206 35.16 4.73 25.41
CA ASP A 206 35.73 3.55 24.76
C ASP A 206 35.40 3.53 23.25
N ARG A 207 36.44 3.39 22.43
CA ARG A 207 36.36 3.42 20.98
C ARG A 207 36.54 2.05 20.32
N ALA A 208 36.82 0.99 21.09
CA ALA A 208 37.25 -0.30 20.57
C ALA A 208 36.31 -0.87 19.49
N PHE A 209 34.99 -0.77 19.69
CA PHE A 209 34.00 -1.19 18.69
C PHE A 209 34.02 -0.28 17.45
N PHE A 210 33.95 1.04 17.63
CA PHE A 210 33.94 2.03 16.54
C PHE A 210 35.17 1.90 15.63
N ASP A 211 36.37 1.82 16.20
CA ASP A 211 37.62 1.69 15.44
C ASP A 211 37.79 0.28 14.82
N SER A 212 37.18 -0.76 15.41
CA SER A 212 37.09 -2.10 14.79
C SER A 212 36.22 -2.08 13.54
N GLU A 213 35.02 -1.48 13.60
CA GLU A 213 34.13 -1.35 12.44
C GLU A 213 34.72 -0.46 11.34
N TYR A 214 35.46 0.59 11.71
CA TYR A 214 36.26 1.36 10.76
C TYR A 214 37.31 0.48 10.06
N SER A 215 38.03 -0.36 10.81
CA SER A 215 39.04 -1.28 10.25
C SER A 215 38.42 -2.36 9.34
N LYS A 216 37.17 -2.75 9.59
CA LYS A 216 36.35 -3.61 8.70
C LYS A 216 35.79 -2.88 7.48
N GLN A 217 36.07 -1.58 7.33
CA GLN A 217 35.59 -0.74 6.23
C GLN A 217 34.05 -0.61 6.18
N ASN A 218 33.38 -0.61 7.36
CA ASN A 218 31.96 -0.28 7.45
C ASN A 218 31.74 1.17 6.96
N THR A 219 30.81 1.36 6.02
CA THR A 219 30.55 2.65 5.37
C THR A 219 30.10 3.73 6.36
N HIS A 220 29.28 3.38 7.36
CA HIS A 220 28.83 4.31 8.38
C HIS A 220 29.95 4.68 9.37
N ALA A 221 30.81 3.72 9.74
CA ALA A 221 31.99 3.98 10.56
C ALA A 221 32.98 4.94 9.87
N ILE A 222 33.26 4.71 8.57
CA ILE A 222 34.09 5.63 7.78
C ILE A 222 33.45 7.03 7.71
N TYR A 223 32.16 7.12 7.39
CA TYR A 223 31.44 8.40 7.35
C TYR A 223 31.52 9.15 8.69
N ARG A 224 31.33 8.46 9.82
CA ARG A 224 31.42 9.08 11.14
C ARG A 224 32.85 9.43 11.55
N LYS A 225 33.87 8.69 11.11
CA LYS A 225 35.29 9.04 11.32
C LYS A 225 35.73 10.27 10.50
N ILE A 226 35.20 10.41 9.28
CA ILE A 226 35.28 11.67 8.50
C ILE A 226 34.62 12.83 9.26
N CYS A 227 33.45 12.61 9.88
CA CYS A 227 32.77 13.64 10.68
C CYS A 227 33.55 14.06 11.93
N LEU A 228 34.37 13.18 12.50
CA LEU A 228 35.31 13.45 13.60
C LEU A 228 36.60 14.15 13.13
N GLU A 229 36.79 14.34 11.82
CA GLU A 229 38.01 14.90 11.19
C GLU A 229 39.27 14.03 11.38
N GLU A 230 39.08 12.74 11.64
CA GLU A 230 40.14 11.75 11.91
C GLU A 230 40.59 10.95 10.68
N VAL A 231 40.01 11.24 9.51
CA VAL A 231 40.48 10.73 8.21
C VAL A 231 41.29 11.85 7.55
N ASP A 232 42.48 11.52 7.06
CA ASP A 232 43.36 12.48 6.39
C ASP A 232 42.98 12.69 4.92
N GLY A 233 43.43 13.82 4.36
CA GLY A 233 42.94 14.34 3.08
C GLY A 233 43.06 13.37 1.90
N ASP A 234 44.10 12.55 1.84
CA ASP A 234 44.29 11.57 0.75
C ASP A 234 44.55 10.16 1.31
N ASP A 235 43.86 9.80 2.40
CA ASP A 235 43.83 8.43 2.94
C ASP A 235 43.20 7.46 1.90
N PRO A 236 43.82 6.30 1.59
CA PRO A 236 43.26 5.29 0.70
C PRO A 236 41.84 4.80 1.06
N ILE A 237 41.38 4.97 2.30
CA ILE A 237 40.00 4.70 2.71
C ILE A 237 38.98 5.53 1.92
N ILE A 238 39.37 6.69 1.37
CA ILE A 238 38.51 7.57 0.58
C ILE A 238 38.09 6.89 -0.72
N ASP A 239 38.98 6.14 -1.37
CA ASP A 239 38.66 5.37 -2.57
C ASP A 239 37.65 4.25 -2.26
N ILE A 240 37.85 3.55 -1.13
CA ILE A 240 36.94 2.51 -0.64
C ILE A 240 35.57 3.12 -0.31
N PHE A 241 35.53 4.27 0.34
CA PHE A 241 34.30 4.97 0.69
C PHE A 241 33.56 5.48 -0.55
N ALA A 242 34.27 6.09 -1.51
CA ALA A 242 33.71 6.53 -2.79
C ALA A 242 33.15 5.35 -3.61
N SER A 243 33.76 4.16 -3.54
CA SER A 243 33.28 2.96 -4.23
C SER A 243 31.90 2.46 -3.77
N ARG A 244 31.39 2.95 -2.63
CA ARG A 244 30.04 2.65 -2.12
C ARG A 244 28.93 3.47 -2.78
N TYR A 245 29.26 4.36 -3.70
CA TYR A 245 28.28 5.02 -4.57
C TYR A 245 27.88 4.07 -5.72
N PRO A 246 26.59 3.86 -6.01
CA PRO A 246 25.43 4.66 -5.59
C PRO A 246 24.70 4.16 -4.34
N ASP A 247 25.05 3.00 -3.78
CA ASP A 247 24.26 2.32 -2.74
C ASP A 247 24.06 3.15 -1.46
N ASP A 248 25.05 3.98 -1.10
CA ASP A 248 25.03 4.85 0.09
C ASP A 248 25.13 6.36 -0.27
N ASP A 249 24.47 6.77 -1.36
CA ASP A 249 24.57 8.08 -2.03
C ASP A 249 24.74 9.29 -1.09
N LYS A 250 23.83 9.47 -0.13
CA LYS A 250 23.82 10.61 0.80
C LYS A 250 24.99 10.59 1.77
N LYS A 251 25.41 9.42 2.26
CA LYS A 251 26.55 9.29 3.17
C LYS A 251 27.84 9.60 2.43
N VAL A 252 28.02 8.95 1.28
CA VAL A 252 29.22 9.10 0.44
C VAL A 252 29.38 10.55 -0.01
N MET A 253 28.34 11.15 -0.61
CA MET A 253 28.40 12.54 -1.06
C MET A 253 28.68 13.50 0.10
N LYS A 254 27.97 13.40 1.25
CA LYS A 254 28.20 14.31 2.40
C LYS A 254 29.60 14.12 3.01
N GLY A 255 30.14 12.90 3.04
CA GLY A 255 31.49 12.61 3.54
C GLY A 255 32.60 13.13 2.62
N LEU A 256 32.51 12.88 1.30
CA LEU A 256 33.46 13.42 0.33
C LEU A 256 33.44 14.95 0.30
N ASP A 257 32.26 15.56 0.43
CA ASP A 257 32.09 17.01 0.48
C ASP A 257 32.68 17.62 1.78
N LEU A 258 32.66 16.87 2.90
CA LEU A 258 33.37 17.25 4.13
C LEU A 258 34.89 17.15 3.98
N LEU A 259 35.41 16.06 3.40
CA LEU A 259 36.84 15.88 3.14
C LEU A 259 37.40 16.99 2.23
N ARG A 260 36.72 17.29 1.12
CA ARG A 260 37.08 18.40 0.23
C ARG A 260 37.14 19.75 0.96
N ARG A 261 36.19 20.03 1.87
CA ARG A 261 36.06 21.34 2.53
C ARG A 261 36.89 21.52 3.81
N LYS A 262 37.28 20.44 4.47
CA LYS A 262 37.99 20.48 5.78
C LYS A 262 39.42 19.95 5.74
N LYS A 263 39.76 19.12 4.75
CA LYS A 263 41.06 18.47 4.61
C LYS A 263 41.73 18.77 3.25
N ASP A 264 41.12 19.64 2.44
CA ASP A 264 41.54 19.99 1.06
C ASP A 264 41.86 18.75 0.19
N SER A 265 41.06 17.68 0.38
CA SER A 265 41.25 16.36 -0.24
C SER A 265 41.17 16.39 -1.76
N VAL A 266 42.28 16.04 -2.42
CA VAL A 266 42.34 15.93 -3.89
C VAL A 266 41.64 14.66 -4.37
N SER A 267 41.77 13.55 -3.63
CA SER A 267 41.03 12.31 -3.94
C SER A 267 39.51 12.53 -3.87
N ALA A 268 38.99 13.16 -2.81
CA ALA A 268 37.56 13.40 -2.68
C ALA A 268 37.03 14.37 -3.74
N GLU A 269 37.78 15.41 -4.11
CA GLU A 269 37.40 16.29 -5.24
C GLU A 269 37.38 15.53 -6.58
N SER A 270 38.35 14.63 -6.82
CA SER A 270 38.38 13.78 -8.01
C SER A 270 37.15 12.86 -8.09
N HIS A 271 36.78 12.20 -6.98
CA HIS A 271 35.60 11.34 -6.93
C HIS A 271 34.29 12.11 -7.06
N LEU A 272 34.14 13.26 -6.38
CA LEU A 272 32.99 14.14 -6.54
C LEU A 272 32.82 14.57 -8.01
N THR A 273 33.91 14.97 -8.67
CA THR A 273 33.90 15.37 -10.09
C THR A 273 33.47 14.21 -10.99
N ARG A 274 34.01 13.00 -10.76
CA ARG A 274 33.61 11.78 -11.50
C ARG A 274 32.13 11.43 -11.31
N ILE A 275 31.61 11.56 -10.09
CA ILE A 275 30.19 11.31 -9.77
C ILE A 275 29.32 12.37 -10.46
N GLU A 276 29.66 13.64 -10.35
CA GLU A 276 28.96 14.73 -11.05
C GLU A 276 28.93 14.54 -12.56
N ASP A 277 30.06 14.19 -13.17
CA ASP A 277 30.17 14.01 -14.62
C ASP A 277 29.42 12.76 -15.09
N SER A 278 29.39 11.70 -14.28
CA SER A 278 28.51 10.53 -14.49
C SER A 278 27.02 10.94 -14.43
N ILE A 279 26.62 11.75 -13.46
CA ILE A 279 25.24 12.28 -13.36
C ILE A 279 24.89 13.15 -14.58
N LYS A 280 25.77 14.09 -14.98
CA LYS A 280 25.61 14.94 -16.17
C LYS A 280 25.51 14.11 -17.43
N LEU A 281 26.34 13.06 -17.58
CA LEU A 281 26.31 12.15 -18.72
C LEU A 281 25.00 11.35 -18.79
N LYS A 282 24.52 10.79 -17.67
CA LYS A 282 23.21 10.12 -17.60
C LYS A 282 22.06 11.06 -17.95
N GLN A 283 22.07 12.29 -17.43
CA GLN A 283 21.09 13.31 -17.79
C GLN A 283 21.13 13.64 -19.30
N SER A 284 22.32 13.77 -19.87
CA SER A 284 22.52 13.99 -21.31
C SER A 284 21.95 12.83 -22.14
N ILE A 285 22.18 11.58 -21.72
CA ILE A 285 21.62 10.38 -22.34
C ILE A 285 20.08 10.38 -22.32
N TYR A 286 19.44 10.81 -21.22
CA TYR A 286 17.97 10.93 -21.18
C TYR A 286 17.44 12.01 -22.14
N VAL A 287 18.17 13.13 -22.30
CA VAL A 287 17.82 14.17 -23.28
C VAL A 287 18.04 13.67 -24.71
N MET A 288 19.15 12.98 -25.00
CA MET A 288 19.41 12.31 -26.28
C MET A 288 18.30 11.31 -26.60
N PHE A 289 17.90 10.46 -25.64
CA PHE A 289 16.80 9.52 -25.82
C PHE A 289 15.48 10.22 -26.18
N THR A 290 15.14 11.31 -25.48
CA THR A 290 13.95 12.11 -25.79
C THR A 290 13.99 12.70 -27.21
N ARG A 291 15.16 13.17 -27.67
CA ARG A 291 15.35 13.66 -29.05
C ARG A 291 15.27 12.54 -30.09
N ALA A 292 15.92 11.40 -29.83
CA ALA A 292 15.87 10.22 -30.69
C ALA A 292 14.43 9.69 -30.85
N MET A 293 13.65 9.66 -29.76
CA MET A 293 12.22 9.35 -29.77
C MET A 293 11.37 10.35 -30.58
N ASN A 294 11.88 11.55 -30.84
CA ASN A 294 11.29 12.58 -31.71
C ASN A 294 11.86 12.57 -33.14
N GLY A 295 12.68 11.58 -33.50
CA GLY A 295 13.22 11.41 -34.86
C GLY A 295 14.59 12.02 -35.12
N ASP A 296 15.30 12.50 -34.09
CA ASP A 296 16.66 13.04 -34.25
C ASP A 296 17.67 11.92 -34.52
N ALA A 297 18.06 11.76 -35.78
CA ALA A 297 19.05 10.77 -36.23
C ALA A 297 20.44 10.97 -35.61
N ARG A 298 20.83 12.21 -35.24
CA ARG A 298 22.12 12.46 -34.56
C ARG A 298 22.07 11.92 -33.14
N ALA A 299 20.98 12.16 -32.43
CA ALA A 299 20.78 11.61 -31.09
C ALA A 299 20.76 10.07 -31.08
N VAL A 300 20.18 9.43 -32.10
CA VAL A 300 20.27 7.96 -32.28
C VAL A 300 21.72 7.49 -32.44
N GLN A 301 22.54 8.22 -33.23
CA GLN A 301 23.94 7.88 -33.43
C GLN A 301 24.79 8.12 -32.15
N GLU A 302 24.54 9.21 -31.42
CA GLU A 302 25.19 9.52 -30.14
C GLU A 302 24.87 8.48 -29.06
N LEU A 303 23.62 8.00 -28.98
CA LEU A 303 23.26 6.88 -28.09
C LEU A 303 24.01 5.59 -28.47
N LYS A 304 24.11 5.27 -29.76
CA LYS A 304 24.88 4.11 -30.26
C LYS A 304 26.39 4.22 -30.00
N GLN A 305 26.94 5.43 -29.86
CA GLN A 305 28.34 5.65 -29.46
C GLN A 305 28.51 5.52 -27.94
N ASN A 306 27.58 6.07 -27.16
CA ASN A 306 27.62 6.06 -25.70
C ASN A 306 27.22 4.71 -25.07
N SER A 307 26.54 3.82 -25.80
CA SER A 307 26.20 2.46 -25.35
C SER A 307 27.39 1.64 -24.86
N LYS A 308 28.59 1.87 -25.43
CA LYS A 308 29.84 1.23 -25.01
C LYS A 308 30.39 1.73 -23.66
N LYS A 309 29.84 2.84 -23.14
CA LYS A 309 30.32 3.53 -21.92
C LYS A 309 29.28 3.57 -20.81
N VAL A 310 27.99 3.59 -21.14
CA VAL A 310 26.90 3.77 -20.18
C VAL A 310 25.77 2.77 -20.45
N PRO A 311 25.40 1.92 -19.48
CA PRO A 311 24.35 0.90 -19.65
C PRO A 311 23.00 1.49 -20.08
N GLU A 312 22.61 2.66 -19.57
CA GLU A 312 21.36 3.32 -19.95
C GLU A 312 21.36 3.72 -21.44
N ALA A 313 22.50 4.11 -22.02
CA ALA A 313 22.59 4.41 -23.46
C ALA A 313 22.48 3.13 -24.32
N ALA A 314 22.99 1.99 -23.84
CA ALA A 314 22.80 0.70 -24.48
C ALA A 314 21.32 0.30 -24.46
N PHE A 315 20.69 0.37 -23.29
CA PHE A 315 19.25 0.12 -23.11
C PHE A 315 18.39 0.94 -24.08
N PHE A 316 18.59 2.26 -24.15
CA PHE A 316 17.81 3.11 -25.06
C PHE A 316 18.11 2.84 -26.54
N SER A 317 19.37 2.52 -26.89
CA SER A 317 19.74 2.17 -28.26
C SER A 317 19.10 0.85 -28.71
N GLU A 318 19.07 -0.17 -27.84
CA GLU A 318 18.39 -1.45 -28.10
C GLU A 318 16.87 -1.26 -28.22
N PHE A 319 16.25 -0.49 -27.32
CA PHE A 319 14.83 -0.16 -27.40
C PHE A 319 14.46 0.55 -28.72
N LEU A 320 15.27 1.52 -29.16
CA LEU A 320 15.03 2.23 -30.42
C LEU A 320 15.11 1.31 -31.64
N ALA A 321 15.99 0.29 -31.63
CA ALA A 321 16.04 -0.73 -32.67
C ALA A 321 14.78 -1.63 -32.64
N ALA A 322 14.45 -2.20 -31.46
CA ALA A 322 13.25 -3.02 -31.30
C ALA A 322 11.96 -2.26 -31.64
N ARG A 323 11.90 -0.96 -31.38
CA ARG A 323 10.78 -0.08 -31.78
C ARG A 323 10.69 0.07 -33.29
N ALA A 324 11.81 0.21 -34.00
CA ALA A 324 11.84 0.30 -35.46
C ALA A 324 11.37 -1.01 -36.13
N GLU A 325 11.61 -2.14 -35.48
CA GLU A 325 11.13 -3.48 -35.86
C GLU A 325 9.65 -3.74 -35.45
N GLY A 326 8.99 -2.77 -34.81
CA GLY A 326 7.60 -2.90 -34.34
C GLY A 326 7.43 -3.62 -32.99
N ASN A 327 8.50 -4.15 -32.40
CA ASN A 327 8.48 -4.94 -31.15
C ASN A 327 8.87 -4.12 -29.89
N GLY A 328 8.66 -2.79 -29.90
CA GLY A 328 9.08 -1.92 -28.80
C GLY A 328 8.45 -2.28 -27.44
N ILE A 329 7.16 -2.63 -27.41
CA ILE A 329 6.45 -2.99 -26.17
C ILE A 329 6.86 -4.37 -25.68
N GLY A 330 6.97 -5.37 -26.56
CA GLY A 330 7.42 -6.71 -26.20
C GLY A 330 8.84 -6.71 -25.63
N TRP A 331 9.74 -5.93 -26.23
CA TRP A 331 11.10 -5.71 -25.72
C TRP A 331 11.09 -5.04 -24.34
N LEU A 332 10.27 -4.00 -24.12
CA LEU A 332 10.15 -3.35 -22.80
C LEU A 332 9.63 -4.32 -21.73
N ARG A 333 8.62 -5.14 -22.03
CA ARG A 333 8.11 -6.16 -21.10
C ARG A 333 9.19 -7.19 -20.77
N ALA A 334 9.94 -7.69 -21.76
CA ALA A 334 11.02 -8.65 -21.54
C ALA A 334 12.17 -8.07 -20.69
N LYS A 335 12.48 -6.77 -20.82
CA LYS A 335 13.51 -6.08 -20.04
C LYS A 335 13.02 -5.51 -18.70
N TYR A 336 11.71 -5.45 -18.47
CA TYR A 336 11.11 -4.86 -17.27
C TYR A 336 11.64 -5.45 -15.95
N PRO A 337 11.85 -6.77 -15.78
CA PRO A 337 12.42 -7.32 -14.55
C PRO A 337 13.85 -6.82 -14.25
N GLN A 338 14.65 -6.52 -15.29
CA GLN A 338 16.05 -6.10 -15.17
C GLN A 338 16.19 -4.57 -15.03
N TYR A 339 15.34 -3.80 -15.72
CA TYR A 339 15.44 -2.34 -15.83
C TYR A 339 14.23 -1.61 -15.24
N LYS A 340 13.58 -2.22 -14.25
CA LYS A 340 12.32 -1.77 -13.63
C LYS A 340 12.28 -0.27 -13.35
N ASP A 341 13.21 0.23 -12.55
CA ASP A 341 13.20 1.63 -12.09
C ASP A 341 13.48 2.62 -13.23
N LEU A 342 14.34 2.25 -14.18
CA LEU A 342 14.61 3.02 -15.39
C LEU A 342 13.35 3.11 -16.27
N ILE A 343 12.65 1.99 -16.46
CA ILE A 343 11.45 1.92 -17.30
C ILE A 343 10.29 2.68 -16.65
N ILE A 344 10.08 2.55 -15.34
CA ILE A 344 9.01 3.27 -14.63
C ILE A 344 9.29 4.77 -14.61
N SER A 345 10.53 5.19 -14.29
CA SER A 345 10.90 6.61 -14.24
C SER A 345 10.84 7.30 -15.60
N ARG A 346 11.08 6.57 -16.70
CA ARG A 346 11.07 7.05 -18.10
C ARG A 346 9.83 6.64 -18.91
N GLN A 347 8.74 6.24 -18.24
CA GLN A 347 7.54 5.74 -18.91
C GLN A 347 6.92 6.73 -19.91
N GLY A 348 7.02 8.04 -19.64
CA GLY A 348 6.44 9.08 -20.48
C GLY A 348 7.16 9.24 -21.82
N GLU A 349 8.48 9.03 -21.81
CA GLU A 349 9.39 9.18 -22.94
C GLU A 349 9.25 8.05 -23.97
N PHE A 350 8.79 6.85 -23.58
CA PHE A 350 8.61 5.72 -24.52
C PHE A 350 7.44 5.89 -25.51
N LYS A 351 6.59 6.92 -25.38
CA LYS A 351 5.43 7.15 -26.26
C LYS A 351 4.52 5.91 -26.40
N ILE A 352 4.13 5.34 -25.26
CA ILE A 352 3.21 4.19 -25.13
C ILE A 352 2.05 4.51 -24.16
N GLN A 353 1.73 5.79 -23.94
CA GLN A 353 0.83 6.23 -22.86
C GLN A 353 -0.60 5.71 -22.99
N ASP A 354 -1.03 5.43 -24.23
CA ASP A 354 -2.35 4.86 -24.56
C ASP A 354 -2.36 3.32 -24.58
N ASP A 355 -1.19 2.68 -24.48
CA ASP A 355 -1.06 1.22 -24.38
C ASP A 355 -1.36 0.73 -22.95
N PRO A 356 -2.02 -0.43 -22.77
CA PRO A 356 -2.30 -0.97 -21.43
C PRO A 356 -1.05 -1.10 -20.54
N PHE A 357 0.11 -1.47 -21.11
CA PHE A 357 1.37 -1.55 -20.38
C PHE A 357 1.93 -0.18 -20.02
N GLY A 358 1.75 0.83 -20.88
CA GLY A 358 2.11 2.22 -20.55
C GLY A 358 1.26 2.77 -19.40
N MET A 359 -0.05 2.45 -19.37
CA MET A 359 -0.91 2.81 -18.24
C MET A 359 -0.47 2.12 -16.94
N TYR A 360 -0.06 0.85 -16.99
CA TYR A 360 0.53 0.13 -15.85
C TYR A 360 1.82 0.80 -15.35
N LEU A 361 2.76 1.14 -16.25
CA LEU A 361 4.00 1.85 -15.89
C LEU A 361 3.73 3.23 -15.29
N LYS A 362 2.73 3.95 -15.80
CA LYS A 362 2.26 5.22 -15.21
C LYS A 362 1.74 5.02 -13.79
N ALA A 363 0.94 3.98 -13.55
CA ALA A 363 0.47 3.64 -12.21
C ALA A 363 1.65 3.28 -11.26
N LYS A 364 2.64 2.52 -11.75
CA LYS A 364 3.86 2.23 -10.98
C LYS A 364 4.71 3.46 -10.64
N ASN A 365 4.76 4.46 -11.52
CA ASN A 365 5.46 5.72 -11.26
C ASN A 365 4.75 6.54 -10.15
N LEU A 366 3.42 6.55 -10.16
CA LEU A 366 2.61 7.16 -9.09
C LEU A 366 2.78 6.42 -7.75
N GLU A 367 2.79 5.08 -7.77
CA GLU A 367 3.04 4.24 -6.58
C GLU A 367 4.42 4.53 -5.97
N MET A 368 5.48 4.61 -6.79
CA MET A 368 6.83 5.01 -6.35
C MET A 368 6.88 6.41 -5.72
N LYS A 369 6.08 7.36 -6.24
CA LYS A 369 5.97 8.72 -5.71
C LYS A 369 5.08 8.83 -4.46
N LYS A 370 4.45 7.73 -4.02
CA LYS A 370 3.45 7.69 -2.95
C LYS A 370 2.20 8.54 -3.28
N GLU A 371 1.86 8.65 -4.58
CA GLU A 371 0.68 9.32 -5.11
C GLU A 371 -0.47 8.31 -5.36
N GLU A 372 -1.70 8.81 -5.59
CA GLU A 372 -2.87 7.96 -5.83
C GLU A 372 -2.80 7.27 -7.20
N TYR A 373 -2.53 5.97 -7.19
CA TYR A 373 -2.25 5.18 -8.38
C TYR A 373 -3.32 4.14 -8.74
N MET A 374 -4.22 3.80 -7.81
CA MET A 374 -5.07 2.61 -7.94
C MET A 374 -6.11 2.77 -9.05
N SER A 375 -6.65 3.97 -9.23
CA SER A 375 -7.53 4.28 -10.38
C SER A 375 -6.83 4.07 -11.73
N VAL A 376 -5.55 4.46 -11.84
CA VAL A 376 -4.75 4.27 -13.06
C VAL A 376 -4.43 2.78 -13.28
N MET A 377 -4.11 2.05 -12.20
CA MET A 377 -3.89 0.60 -12.24
C MET A 377 -5.13 -0.17 -12.70
N MET A 378 -6.31 0.17 -12.18
CA MET A 378 -7.58 -0.41 -12.62
C MET A 378 -7.89 -0.11 -14.09
N ASN A 379 -7.55 1.08 -14.58
CA ASN A 379 -7.74 1.40 -16.00
C ASN A 379 -6.78 0.63 -16.91
N ALA A 380 -5.53 0.41 -16.49
CA ALA A 380 -4.58 -0.47 -17.19
C ALA A 380 -5.10 -1.92 -17.26
N ALA A 381 -5.64 -2.44 -16.16
CA ALA A 381 -6.25 -3.78 -16.13
C ALA A 381 -7.50 -3.88 -17.03
N ARG A 382 -8.40 -2.88 -17.00
CA ARG A 382 -9.58 -2.81 -17.90
C ARG A 382 -9.22 -2.70 -19.38
N ALA A 383 -8.08 -2.08 -19.69
CA ALA A 383 -7.52 -2.01 -21.03
C ALA A 383 -6.86 -3.34 -21.46
N GLY A 384 -6.74 -4.33 -20.57
CA GLY A 384 -6.23 -5.66 -20.86
C GLY A 384 -4.74 -5.85 -20.57
N CYS A 385 -4.14 -5.09 -19.64
CA CYS A 385 -2.76 -5.32 -19.20
C CYS A 385 -2.69 -6.51 -18.20
N PRO A 386 -2.06 -7.65 -18.54
CA PRO A 386 -1.93 -8.78 -17.61
C PRO A 386 -1.19 -8.41 -16.32
N GLU A 387 -0.11 -7.64 -16.44
CA GLU A 387 0.70 -7.19 -15.31
C GLU A 387 -0.08 -6.32 -14.31
N ALA A 388 -1.12 -5.61 -14.79
CA ALA A 388 -2.02 -4.85 -13.92
C ALA A 388 -3.12 -5.72 -13.29
N ILE A 389 -3.55 -6.79 -13.96
CA ILE A 389 -4.50 -7.76 -13.41
C ILE A 389 -3.83 -8.53 -12.26
N ASP A 390 -2.65 -9.11 -12.48
CA ASP A 390 -1.89 -9.85 -11.45
C ASP A 390 -1.61 -8.99 -10.20
N GLU A 391 -1.19 -7.74 -10.44
CA GLU A 391 -0.92 -6.73 -9.41
C GLU A 391 -2.17 -6.34 -8.60
N LEU A 392 -3.36 -6.43 -9.20
CA LEU A 392 -4.65 -6.19 -8.54
C LEU A 392 -5.22 -7.45 -7.86
N SER A 393 -4.96 -8.65 -8.37
CA SER A 393 -5.35 -9.91 -7.73
C SER A 393 -4.75 -10.02 -6.32
N GLY A 394 -3.50 -9.56 -6.13
CA GLY A 394 -2.90 -9.42 -4.79
C GLY A 394 -3.55 -8.37 -3.86
N LYS A 395 -4.53 -7.60 -4.34
CA LYS A 395 -5.20 -6.48 -3.63
C LYS A 395 -6.73 -6.65 -3.49
N MET A 396 -7.24 -7.87 -3.70
CA MET A 396 -8.67 -8.22 -3.62
C MET A 396 -9.33 -8.04 -2.25
N PHE A 397 -8.58 -7.66 -1.20
CA PHE A 397 -9.15 -7.21 0.06
C PHE A 397 -9.96 -5.90 -0.08
N ARG A 398 -9.77 -5.13 -1.17
CA ARG A 398 -10.57 -3.94 -1.48
C ARG A 398 -11.76 -4.29 -2.38
N ASN A 399 -12.95 -3.79 -2.03
CA ASN A 399 -14.18 -4.02 -2.80
C ASN A 399 -14.13 -3.39 -4.21
N ASP A 400 -13.50 -2.22 -4.37
CA ASP A 400 -13.35 -1.56 -5.68
C ASP A 400 -12.45 -2.35 -6.65
N VAL A 401 -11.41 -3.02 -6.11
CA VAL A 401 -10.57 -3.97 -6.85
C VAL A 401 -11.39 -5.20 -7.27
N ARG A 402 -12.15 -5.82 -6.36
CA ARG A 402 -13.02 -6.97 -6.70
C ARG A 402 -14.01 -6.62 -7.81
N LYS A 403 -14.72 -5.49 -7.69
CA LYS A 403 -15.64 -5.00 -8.73
C LYS A 403 -14.97 -4.69 -10.07
N CYS A 404 -13.71 -4.24 -10.05
CA CYS A 404 -12.92 -4.03 -11.26
C CYS A 404 -12.56 -5.36 -11.94
N LEU A 405 -12.04 -6.33 -11.20
CA LEU A 405 -11.67 -7.65 -11.72
C LEU A 405 -12.89 -8.42 -12.21
N ALA A 406 -13.99 -8.45 -11.44
CA ALA A 406 -15.24 -9.10 -11.84
C ALA A 406 -15.77 -8.55 -13.18
N GLY A 407 -15.70 -7.22 -13.39
CA GLY A 407 -16.07 -6.61 -14.67
C GLY A 407 -15.15 -6.98 -15.84
N ILE A 408 -13.87 -7.28 -15.59
CA ILE A 408 -12.91 -7.74 -16.60
C ILE A 408 -13.20 -9.21 -16.97
N HIS A 409 -13.33 -10.10 -15.98
CA HIS A 409 -13.61 -11.52 -16.22
C HIS A 409 -14.99 -11.74 -16.86
N LEU A 410 -16.01 -10.97 -16.43
CA LEU A 410 -17.33 -10.94 -17.09
C LEU A 410 -17.23 -10.58 -18.58
N LYS A 411 -16.48 -9.51 -18.93
CA LYS A 411 -16.28 -9.10 -20.33
C LYS A 411 -15.57 -10.19 -21.16
N ASN A 412 -14.71 -10.99 -20.52
CA ASN A 412 -13.94 -12.05 -21.16
C ASN A 412 -14.68 -13.42 -21.19
N ASN A 413 -15.90 -13.52 -20.64
CA ASN A 413 -16.60 -14.78 -20.37
C ASN A 413 -15.77 -15.80 -19.54
N ASP A 414 -14.97 -15.29 -18.60
CA ASP A 414 -14.02 -16.06 -17.79
C ASP A 414 -14.66 -16.44 -16.43
N LEU A 415 -15.46 -17.50 -16.45
CA LEU A 415 -16.16 -18.01 -15.26
C LEU A 415 -15.20 -18.41 -14.12
N PRO A 416 -14.11 -19.17 -14.33
CA PRO A 416 -13.24 -19.60 -13.24
C PRO A 416 -12.67 -18.45 -12.42
N ASN A 417 -12.18 -17.38 -13.06
CA ASN A 417 -11.68 -16.22 -12.32
C ASN A 417 -12.81 -15.36 -11.74
N LEU A 418 -13.98 -15.29 -12.39
CA LEU A 418 -15.14 -14.61 -11.82
C LEU A 418 -15.60 -15.26 -10.49
N ILE A 419 -15.57 -16.59 -10.43
CA ILE A 419 -15.84 -17.40 -9.25
C ILE A 419 -14.80 -17.15 -8.14
N ILE A 420 -13.50 -17.03 -8.48
CA ILE A 420 -12.45 -16.61 -7.53
C ILE A 420 -12.73 -15.20 -6.97
N VAL A 421 -13.15 -14.25 -7.80
CA VAL A 421 -13.48 -12.88 -7.35
C VAL A 421 -14.70 -12.86 -6.42
N TYR A 422 -15.73 -13.67 -6.69
CA TYR A 422 -16.87 -13.85 -5.81
C TYR A 422 -16.45 -14.38 -4.43
N GLN A 423 -15.66 -15.46 -4.40
CA GLN A 423 -15.19 -16.11 -3.18
C GLN A 423 -14.28 -15.22 -2.31
N ALA A 424 -13.59 -14.25 -2.91
CA ALA A 424 -12.79 -13.26 -2.19
C ALA A 424 -13.64 -12.21 -1.40
N GLY A 425 -14.95 -12.44 -1.26
CA GLY A 425 -15.86 -11.57 -0.52
C GLY A 425 -16.46 -10.45 -1.38
N LEU A 426 -16.74 -10.70 -2.65
CA LEU A 426 -17.59 -9.79 -3.41
C LEU A 426 -19.05 -10.09 -3.01
N ASP A 427 -19.59 -9.25 -2.13
CA ASP A 427 -20.83 -9.53 -1.37
C ASP A 427 -22.13 -9.58 -2.23
N ASP A 428 -22.04 -9.37 -3.55
CA ASP A 428 -23.15 -9.43 -4.49
C ASP A 428 -22.97 -10.55 -5.55
N MET A 429 -24.03 -11.34 -5.78
CA MET A 429 -24.11 -12.30 -6.91
C MET A 429 -24.24 -11.61 -8.27
N TYR A 430 -24.36 -10.28 -8.29
CA TYR A 430 -24.63 -9.44 -9.47
C TYR A 430 -23.80 -9.83 -10.70
N TYR A 431 -22.49 -10.05 -10.55
CA TYR A 431 -21.64 -10.35 -11.70
C TYR A 431 -21.82 -11.78 -12.23
N LEU A 432 -22.19 -12.74 -11.37
CA LEU A 432 -22.54 -14.10 -11.79
C LEU A 432 -23.90 -14.09 -12.53
N ASP A 433 -24.89 -13.38 -11.99
CA ASP A 433 -26.18 -13.15 -12.68
C ASP A 433 -25.98 -12.51 -14.06
N GLN A 434 -25.09 -11.51 -14.18
CA GLN A 434 -24.74 -10.88 -15.46
C GLN A 434 -23.99 -11.82 -16.42
N TYR A 435 -23.15 -12.73 -15.90
CA TYR A 435 -22.47 -13.74 -16.73
C TYR A 435 -23.46 -14.73 -17.35
N CYS A 436 -24.44 -15.16 -16.55
CA CYS A 436 -25.53 -16.04 -16.97
C CYS A 436 -26.47 -15.35 -17.97
N GLY A 437 -26.91 -14.12 -17.69
CA GLY A 437 -27.84 -13.40 -18.57
C GLY A 437 -29.23 -14.05 -18.70
N GLY A 438 -29.59 -14.96 -17.79
CA GLY A 438 -30.80 -15.79 -17.86
C GLY A 438 -30.66 -17.08 -18.68
N ASP A 439 -29.47 -17.41 -19.16
CA ASP A 439 -29.17 -18.64 -19.90
C ASP A 439 -29.16 -19.87 -18.96
N GLN A 440 -29.93 -20.91 -19.30
CA GLN A 440 -30.09 -22.12 -18.50
C GLN A 440 -28.77 -22.87 -18.30
N ASP A 441 -28.02 -23.11 -19.37
CA ASP A 441 -26.81 -23.92 -19.32
C ASP A 441 -25.73 -23.22 -18.46
N LYS A 442 -25.59 -21.91 -18.62
CA LYS A 442 -24.71 -21.11 -17.76
C LYS A 442 -25.13 -21.08 -16.29
N ILE A 443 -26.42 -21.01 -15.97
CA ILE A 443 -26.89 -21.02 -14.58
C ILE A 443 -26.55 -22.35 -13.91
N LEU A 444 -26.73 -23.46 -14.64
CA LEU A 444 -26.34 -24.80 -14.17
C LEU A 444 -24.81 -24.96 -14.09
N GLU A 445 -24.04 -24.36 -15.00
CA GLU A 445 -22.57 -24.32 -14.96
C GLU A 445 -22.05 -23.56 -13.72
N VAL A 446 -22.53 -22.33 -13.49
CA VAL A 446 -22.18 -21.53 -12.29
C VAL A 446 -22.55 -22.27 -11.01
N GLY A 447 -23.72 -22.91 -10.97
CA GLY A 447 -24.14 -23.76 -9.85
C GLY A 447 -23.12 -24.85 -9.54
N LYS A 448 -22.72 -25.63 -10.56
CA LYS A 448 -21.72 -26.70 -10.43
C LYS A 448 -20.35 -26.18 -9.98
N GLU A 449 -19.88 -25.05 -10.50
CA GLU A 449 -18.60 -24.44 -10.08
C GLU A 449 -18.63 -23.95 -8.63
N LEU A 450 -19.76 -23.44 -8.15
CA LEU A 450 -19.97 -23.13 -6.73
C LEU A 450 -20.04 -24.41 -5.88
N GLY A 451 -20.69 -25.46 -6.40
CA GLY A 451 -20.86 -26.77 -5.78
C GLY A 451 -19.56 -27.49 -5.47
N LYS A 452 -18.55 -27.38 -6.36
CA LYS A 452 -17.18 -27.92 -6.15
C LYS A 452 -16.53 -27.48 -4.83
N GLN A 453 -16.93 -26.33 -4.27
CA GLN A 453 -16.46 -25.89 -2.94
C GLN A 453 -17.39 -26.28 -1.81
N SER A 454 -18.70 -26.22 -2.07
CA SER A 454 -19.72 -26.53 -1.08
C SER A 454 -21.05 -26.73 -1.80
N VAL A 455 -21.58 -27.94 -1.70
CA VAL A 455 -22.93 -28.31 -2.15
C VAL A 455 -23.97 -27.29 -1.69
N ALA A 456 -23.83 -26.77 -0.46
CA ALA A 456 -24.72 -25.77 0.10
C ALA A 456 -24.77 -24.45 -0.71
N LYS A 457 -23.69 -24.06 -1.42
CA LYS A 457 -23.68 -22.87 -2.30
C LYS A 457 -24.38 -23.13 -3.63
N GLU A 458 -24.26 -24.34 -4.18
CA GLU A 458 -24.98 -24.73 -5.39
C GLU A 458 -26.49 -24.79 -5.14
N ILE A 459 -26.90 -25.35 -3.99
CA ILE A 459 -28.30 -25.37 -3.55
C ILE A 459 -28.85 -23.94 -3.42
N ASP A 460 -28.14 -23.03 -2.73
CA ASP A 460 -28.55 -21.61 -2.62
C ASP A 460 -28.69 -20.94 -3.98
N TRP A 461 -27.72 -21.16 -4.88
CA TRP A 461 -27.68 -20.55 -6.21
C TRP A 461 -28.87 -20.99 -7.08
N LEU A 462 -29.16 -22.29 -7.12
CA LEU A 462 -30.30 -22.82 -7.88
C LEU A 462 -31.63 -22.39 -7.26
N LYS A 463 -31.73 -22.35 -5.93
CA LYS A 463 -32.94 -21.88 -5.24
C LYS A 463 -33.22 -20.40 -5.54
N ASP A 464 -32.21 -19.53 -5.45
CA ASP A 464 -32.36 -18.10 -5.75
C ASP A 464 -32.80 -17.86 -7.21
N HIS A 465 -32.38 -18.72 -8.15
CA HIS A 465 -32.84 -18.67 -9.54
C HIS A 465 -34.26 -19.21 -9.73
N TYR A 466 -34.66 -20.25 -8.98
CA TYR A 466 -36.06 -20.66 -8.90
C TYR A 466 -36.97 -19.54 -8.34
N ASP A 467 -36.56 -18.89 -7.24
CA ASP A 467 -37.28 -17.75 -6.64
C ASP A 467 -37.40 -16.54 -7.61
N LYS A 468 -36.48 -16.43 -8.60
CA LYS A 468 -36.56 -15.47 -9.72
C LYS A 468 -37.47 -15.93 -10.88
N GLY A 469 -38.12 -17.10 -10.78
CA GLY A 469 -39.08 -17.65 -11.74
C GLY A 469 -38.51 -18.64 -12.77
N MET A 470 -37.35 -19.25 -12.49
CA MET A 470 -36.69 -20.18 -13.42
C MET A 470 -36.99 -21.65 -13.06
N GLU A 471 -38.10 -22.17 -13.59
CA GLU A 471 -38.63 -23.51 -13.28
C GLU A 471 -37.62 -24.67 -13.50
N PHE A 472 -36.70 -24.56 -14.45
CA PHE A 472 -35.68 -25.60 -14.67
C PHE A 472 -34.76 -25.79 -13.45
N CYS A 473 -34.59 -24.77 -12.59
CA CYS A 473 -33.84 -24.88 -11.35
C CYS A 473 -34.54 -25.79 -10.34
N ARG A 474 -35.88 -25.84 -10.33
CA ARG A 474 -36.65 -26.79 -9.50
C ARG A 474 -36.34 -28.22 -9.90
N GLN A 475 -36.42 -28.52 -11.20
CA GLN A 475 -36.11 -29.86 -11.71
C GLN A 475 -34.66 -30.25 -11.41
N ALA A 476 -33.71 -29.35 -11.63
CA ALA A 476 -32.30 -29.61 -11.32
C ALA A 476 -32.02 -29.88 -9.83
N LEU A 477 -32.78 -29.27 -8.91
CA LEU A 477 -32.69 -29.56 -7.47
C LEU A 477 -33.29 -30.93 -7.13
N VAL A 478 -34.43 -31.27 -7.72
CA VAL A 478 -35.06 -32.60 -7.58
C VAL A 478 -34.14 -33.71 -8.12
N ASP A 479 -33.62 -33.57 -9.33
CA ASP A 479 -32.71 -34.55 -9.94
C ASP A 479 -31.46 -34.77 -9.05
N LYS A 480 -30.90 -33.68 -8.51
CA LYS A 480 -29.75 -33.72 -7.59
C LYS A 480 -30.05 -34.37 -6.26
N SER A 481 -31.29 -34.30 -5.76
CA SER A 481 -31.63 -34.88 -4.46
C SER A 481 -31.59 -36.41 -4.43
N THR A 482 -31.62 -37.05 -5.60
CA THR A 482 -31.44 -38.51 -5.76
C THR A 482 -29.97 -38.98 -5.68
N ASP A 483 -29.00 -38.06 -5.65
CA ASP A 483 -27.58 -38.35 -5.53
C ASP A 483 -27.14 -38.20 -4.06
N ASP A 484 -26.60 -39.30 -3.49
CA ASP A 484 -26.02 -39.39 -2.15
C ASP A 484 -25.11 -38.19 -1.78
N PHE A 485 -24.41 -37.59 -2.74
CA PHE A 485 -23.54 -36.43 -2.51
C PHE A 485 -24.29 -35.16 -2.07
N TYR A 486 -25.60 -35.05 -2.38
CA TYR A 486 -26.44 -33.90 -2.04
C TYR A 486 -27.32 -34.12 -0.80
N ARG A 487 -27.35 -35.35 -0.25
CA ARG A 487 -28.05 -35.70 1.00
C ARG A 487 -27.59 -34.78 2.12
N SER A 488 -28.48 -33.85 2.50
CA SER A 488 -28.22 -32.85 3.51
C SER A 488 -29.52 -32.29 4.05
N LYS A 489 -29.51 -31.87 5.32
CA LYS A 489 -30.60 -31.09 5.94
C LYS A 489 -31.05 -29.93 5.05
N LYS A 490 -30.10 -29.28 4.39
CA LYS A 490 -30.33 -28.11 3.55
C LYS A 490 -31.08 -28.45 2.27
N MET A 491 -30.79 -29.59 1.64
CA MET A 491 -31.54 -30.05 0.48
C MET A 491 -33.00 -30.34 0.88
N ILE A 492 -33.24 -31.03 1.99
CA ILE A 492 -34.60 -31.31 2.51
C ILE A 492 -35.41 -30.01 2.70
N TYR A 493 -34.85 -28.99 3.35
CA TYR A 493 -35.52 -27.68 3.48
C TYR A 493 -35.73 -26.99 2.13
N THR A 494 -34.78 -27.11 1.20
CA THR A 494 -34.86 -26.47 -0.12
C THR A 494 -35.95 -27.10 -1.00
N LEU A 495 -36.07 -28.42 -1.00
CA LEU A 495 -37.13 -29.15 -1.70
C LEU A 495 -38.53 -28.72 -1.20
N HIS A 496 -38.72 -28.62 0.12
CA HIS A 496 -39.96 -28.04 0.69
C HIS A 496 -40.19 -26.59 0.24
N ASP A 497 -39.16 -25.74 0.31
CA ASP A 497 -39.28 -24.32 -0.07
C ASP A 497 -39.62 -24.11 -1.56
N ILE A 498 -39.32 -25.07 -2.45
CA ILE A 498 -39.66 -25.06 -3.89
C ILE A 498 -40.90 -25.91 -4.25
N GLY A 499 -41.67 -26.36 -3.26
CA GLY A 499 -42.88 -27.17 -3.47
C GLY A 499 -42.60 -28.56 -4.07
N ALA A 500 -41.48 -29.17 -3.70
CA ALA A 500 -41.14 -30.57 -3.95
C ALA A 500 -41.30 -31.37 -2.64
N ASP A 501 -42.48 -31.28 -2.02
CA ASP A 501 -42.78 -31.80 -0.69
C ASP A 501 -42.67 -33.33 -0.60
N ARG A 502 -43.01 -34.02 -1.70
CA ARG A 502 -42.87 -35.48 -1.80
C ARG A 502 -41.40 -35.88 -1.79
N GLU A 503 -40.61 -35.27 -2.65
CA GLU A 503 -39.18 -35.52 -2.79
C GLU A 503 -38.43 -35.12 -1.51
N ALA A 504 -38.89 -34.08 -0.81
CA ALA A 504 -38.39 -33.69 0.51
C ALA A 504 -38.70 -34.73 1.60
N ALA A 505 -39.87 -35.38 1.54
CA ALA A 505 -40.24 -36.46 2.46
C ALA A 505 -39.48 -37.76 2.16
N GLU A 506 -39.34 -38.13 0.87
CA GLU A 506 -38.54 -39.27 0.42
C GLU A 506 -37.07 -39.11 0.91
N LEU A 507 -36.44 -37.95 0.64
CA LEU A 507 -35.08 -37.64 1.10
C LEU A 507 -34.93 -37.62 2.63
N TYR A 508 -35.97 -37.18 3.36
CA TYR A 508 -35.97 -37.20 4.84
C TYR A 508 -35.81 -38.63 5.37
N PHE A 509 -36.55 -39.58 4.81
CA PHE A 509 -36.51 -40.98 5.25
C PHE A 509 -35.25 -41.72 4.77
N GLU A 510 -34.70 -41.37 3.60
CA GLU A 510 -33.40 -41.90 3.15
C GLU A 510 -32.24 -41.53 4.08
N MET A 511 -32.29 -40.35 4.70
CA MET A 511 -31.26 -39.88 5.64
C MET A 511 -31.51 -40.31 7.10
N GLU A 512 -32.57 -41.05 7.38
CA GLU A 512 -33.03 -41.27 8.75
C GLU A 512 -32.01 -41.98 9.64
N GLY A 513 -31.78 -41.42 10.83
CA GLY A 513 -30.69 -41.83 11.73
C GLY A 513 -29.44 -40.95 11.65
N ASP A 514 -29.29 -40.13 10.61
CA ASP A 514 -28.27 -39.08 10.57
C ASP A 514 -28.66 -37.92 11.51
N PRO A 515 -27.78 -37.50 12.45
CA PRO A 515 -28.05 -36.38 13.37
C PRO A 515 -28.27 -35.02 12.67
N GLU A 516 -27.92 -34.87 11.39
CA GLU A 516 -28.18 -33.65 10.63
C GLU A 516 -29.62 -33.54 10.11
N VAL A 517 -30.44 -34.59 10.09
CA VAL A 517 -31.83 -34.57 9.58
C VAL A 517 -32.72 -33.57 10.35
N PRO A 518 -33.77 -32.97 9.76
CA PRO A 518 -34.78 -32.23 10.52
C PRO A 518 -35.40 -33.08 11.64
N SER A 519 -36.05 -32.47 12.63
CA SER A 519 -36.79 -33.24 13.63
C SER A 519 -37.99 -33.96 12.99
N VAL A 520 -38.43 -35.11 13.53
CA VAL A 520 -39.60 -35.84 13.01
C VAL A 520 -40.86 -34.95 12.89
N LYS A 521 -41.07 -34.04 13.85
CA LYS A 521 -42.14 -33.01 13.80
C LYS A 521 -42.07 -32.03 12.61
N TRP A 522 -40.94 -31.95 11.89
CA TRP A 522 -40.82 -31.18 10.66
C TRP A 522 -41.66 -31.76 9.53
N LEU A 523 -41.89 -33.08 9.49
CA LEU A 523 -42.70 -33.75 8.46
C LEU A 523 -44.15 -33.21 8.40
N LYS A 524 -44.66 -32.64 9.50
CA LYS A 524 -45.95 -31.89 9.53
C LYS A 524 -46.06 -30.82 8.43
N LYS A 525 -44.92 -30.27 7.98
CA LYS A 525 -44.86 -29.22 6.95
C LYS A 525 -45.08 -29.72 5.53
N VAL A 526 -44.56 -30.90 5.20
CA VAL A 526 -44.68 -31.51 3.86
C VAL A 526 -46.00 -32.27 3.71
N CYS A 527 -46.58 -32.72 4.83
CA CYS A 527 -47.92 -33.34 4.90
C CYS A 527 -49.09 -32.35 4.68
N GLY A 528 -48.87 -31.24 3.98
CA GLY A 528 -49.93 -30.32 3.55
C GLY A 528 -50.72 -30.86 2.34
N ASP A 529 -50.08 -31.70 1.53
CA ASP A 529 -50.72 -32.53 0.52
C ASP A 529 -51.11 -33.90 1.12
N GLU A 530 -52.33 -34.37 0.85
CA GLU A 530 -52.81 -35.66 1.34
C GLU A 530 -52.07 -36.83 0.69
N ASP A 531 -51.58 -36.71 -0.55
CA ASP A 531 -50.79 -37.77 -1.19
C ASP A 531 -49.41 -37.94 -0.53
N VAL A 532 -48.78 -36.82 -0.12
CA VAL A 532 -47.51 -36.84 0.64
C VAL A 532 -47.73 -37.35 2.06
N LYS A 533 -48.81 -36.94 2.70
CA LYS A 533 -49.21 -37.40 4.05
C LYS A 533 -49.53 -38.89 4.08
N GLU A 534 -50.17 -39.43 3.04
CA GLU A 534 -50.40 -40.86 2.86
C GLU A 534 -49.07 -41.64 2.69
N PHE A 535 -48.13 -41.10 1.91
CA PHE A 535 -46.77 -41.67 1.79
C PHE A 535 -46.04 -41.70 3.14
N VAL A 536 -46.01 -40.57 3.86
CA VAL A 536 -45.41 -40.47 5.20
C VAL A 536 -46.07 -41.46 6.17
N ARG A 537 -47.41 -41.60 6.15
CA ARG A 537 -48.12 -42.56 7.01
C ARG A 537 -47.69 -43.99 6.73
N ARG A 538 -47.68 -44.40 5.46
CA ARG A 538 -47.27 -45.77 5.05
C ARG A 538 -45.86 -46.08 5.51
N HIS A 539 -44.93 -45.12 5.45
CA HIS A 539 -43.56 -45.39 5.88
C HIS A 539 -43.44 -45.68 7.39
N PHE A 540 -44.28 -45.06 8.23
CA PHE A 540 -44.38 -45.39 9.66
C PHE A 540 -45.19 -46.68 9.91
N GLU A 541 -46.24 -46.95 9.13
CA GLU A 541 -47.00 -48.21 9.18
C GLU A 541 -46.12 -49.42 8.86
N GLU A 542 -45.27 -49.35 7.84
CA GLU A 542 -44.31 -50.40 7.43
C GLU A 542 -43.25 -50.73 8.50
N ARG A 543 -43.15 -49.93 9.56
CA ARG A 543 -42.17 -50.07 10.65
C ARG A 543 -42.81 -50.27 12.03
N ASP A 544 -44.13 -50.50 12.08
CA ASP A 544 -44.92 -50.62 13.31
C ASP A 544 -44.85 -49.39 14.26
N ASP A 545 -44.52 -48.20 13.74
CA ASP A 545 -44.32 -46.95 14.53
C ASP A 545 -45.34 -45.84 14.19
N ILE A 546 -46.61 -46.26 14.09
CA ILE A 546 -47.75 -45.36 13.82
C ILE A 546 -47.91 -44.31 14.95
N ALA A 547 -47.54 -44.65 16.18
CA ALA A 547 -47.57 -43.71 17.32
C ALA A 547 -46.67 -42.49 17.08
N THR A 548 -45.50 -42.67 16.47
CA THR A 548 -44.63 -41.54 16.09
C THR A 548 -45.26 -40.70 14.98
N PHE A 549 -45.92 -41.32 13.99
CA PHE A 549 -46.67 -40.59 12.95
C PHE A 549 -47.77 -39.69 13.56
N ASP A 550 -48.59 -40.22 14.46
CA ASP A 550 -49.65 -39.42 15.10
C ASP A 550 -49.06 -38.25 15.92
N SER A 551 -47.95 -38.48 16.63
CA SER A 551 -47.24 -37.47 17.42
C SER A 551 -46.64 -36.31 16.62
N ILE A 552 -46.53 -36.43 15.28
CA ILE A 552 -46.13 -35.34 14.38
C ILE A 552 -47.23 -34.28 14.32
N PHE A 553 -48.50 -34.70 14.36
CA PHE A 553 -49.65 -33.81 14.18
C PHE A 553 -50.20 -33.29 15.52
N GLU A 554 -50.02 -34.02 16.61
CA GLU A 554 -50.33 -33.58 17.98
C GLU A 554 -49.79 -32.16 18.27
N ASP A 555 -50.67 -31.28 18.75
CA ASP A 555 -50.30 -29.95 19.21
C ASP A 555 -49.60 -30.06 20.58
N ASP A 556 -48.30 -29.77 20.62
CA ASP A 556 -47.49 -29.78 21.83
C ASP A 556 -47.67 -28.52 22.69
N GLY A 557 -48.69 -27.71 22.42
CA GLY A 557 -49.05 -26.50 23.16
C GLY A 557 -48.04 -25.36 22.96
N TYR A 558 -47.09 -25.54 22.03
CA TYR A 558 -46.08 -24.56 21.65
C TYR A 558 -46.37 -23.86 20.33
N GLU A 559 -47.60 -23.99 19.80
CA GLU A 559 -48.10 -23.06 18.78
C GLU A 559 -47.96 -21.61 19.28
N ARG A 560 -47.02 -20.92 18.64
CA ARG A 560 -46.76 -19.50 18.89
C ARG A 560 -48.04 -18.73 18.65
N ARG A 561 -48.51 -18.04 19.70
CA ARG A 561 -49.50 -16.95 19.62
C ARG A 561 -49.37 -16.21 18.29
N PRO A 562 -50.47 -15.99 17.54
CA PRO A 562 -50.40 -15.31 16.27
C PRO A 562 -49.69 -13.97 16.44
N LYS A 563 -48.70 -13.70 15.57
CA LYS A 563 -48.01 -12.41 15.52
C LYS A 563 -49.08 -11.34 15.29
N ARG A 564 -49.44 -10.62 16.35
CA ARG A 564 -50.39 -9.51 16.30
C ARG A 564 -49.98 -8.57 15.18
N SER A 565 -50.94 -8.21 14.34
CA SER A 565 -50.82 -7.16 13.35
C SER A 565 -50.48 -5.84 14.01
N SER A 566 -49.19 -5.49 14.05
CA SER A 566 -48.74 -4.10 14.22
C SER A 566 -48.51 -3.52 12.83
N GLY A 567 -49.58 -3.09 12.18
CA GLY A 567 -49.49 -2.46 10.87
C GLY A 567 -48.76 -1.12 10.94
N ARG A 568 -47.74 -0.93 10.11
CA ARG A 568 -47.31 0.35 9.52
C ARG A 568 -46.70 0.08 8.14
N PRO A 569 -46.77 1.04 7.20
CA PRO A 569 -47.52 0.75 5.98
C PRO A 569 -46.67 0.39 4.76
N ASN A 570 -47.33 -0.29 3.82
CA ASN A 570 -46.95 -0.38 2.42
C ASN A 570 -46.46 0.97 1.88
N LYS A 571 -45.24 1.02 1.35
CA LYS A 571 -44.84 2.04 0.36
C LYS A 571 -44.50 1.33 -0.94
N SER A 572 -45.47 1.42 -1.84
CA SER A 572 -45.43 1.02 -3.24
C SER A 572 -44.09 1.23 -3.95
N PHE A 573 -43.60 0.18 -4.60
CA PHE A 573 -42.80 0.31 -5.83
C PHE A 573 -43.63 -0.13 -7.04
N GLY A 574 -44.60 0.72 -7.41
CA GLY A 574 -45.19 0.66 -8.74
C GLY A 574 -44.22 1.28 -9.74
N ARG A 575 -43.45 0.45 -10.46
CA ARG A 575 -42.67 0.92 -11.62
C ARG A 575 -43.53 0.82 -12.88
N GLN A 576 -44.34 1.86 -13.12
CA GLN A 576 -44.98 2.01 -14.43
C GLN A 576 -43.93 2.38 -15.49
N ARG A 577 -44.13 1.84 -16.70
CA ARG A 577 -43.39 2.23 -17.91
C ARG A 577 -43.70 3.68 -18.28
N ARG A 578 -42.64 4.49 -18.43
CA ARG A 578 -42.42 5.39 -19.57
C ARG A 578 -40.93 5.42 -19.87
#